data_AF-A0A060C0M0-F1
#
_entry.id   AF-A0A060C0M0-F1
#
_cell.length_a   1.000
_cell.length_b   1.000
_cell.length_c   1.000
_cell.angle_alpha   90.00
_cell.angle_beta   90.00
_cell.angle_gamma   90.00
#
_symmetry.space_group_name_H-M   'P 1'
#
loop_
_entity.id
_entity.type
_entity.pdbx_description
1 polymer ?
#
loop_
_entity_poly.entity_id
_entity_poly.type
_entity_poly.pdbx_seq_one_letter_code
_entity_poly.pdbx_strand_id
1 'polypeptide(L)'
;DLLREQQARVRLSSFARSATVGGQQFPVHWGGDCTAEYVSMAESLRAGLSFGLSGFGYWSHDIGGFEDGCEPDLYRRWTQFGLLSSHSRYHGSGMYKVPWLYGQEAVDNTRLYTKLKLRLMPYLMQTASEAWQKGLPMLRAMVLEFQEDEN
;
A
#
# COMPACT_ATOMS: atom_id res chain seq x y z
N ASP A 1 14.39 14.36 -12.63
CA ASP A 1 15.21 14.34 -13.86
C ASP A 1 16.15 13.16 -13.93
N LEU A 2 16.93 12.83 -12.89
CA LEU A 2 17.82 11.65 -12.85
C LEU A 2 17.22 10.33 -13.41
N LEU A 3 16.05 9.88 -12.93
CA LEU A 3 15.48 8.62 -13.42
C LEU A 3 14.93 8.72 -14.85
N ARG A 4 14.49 9.92 -15.28
CA ARG A 4 14.06 10.18 -16.68
C ARG A 4 15.27 10.16 -17.62
N GLU A 5 16.40 10.69 -17.16
CA GLU A 5 17.65 10.77 -17.90
C GLU A 5 18.33 9.40 -18.06
N GLN A 6 18.18 8.50 -17.07
CA GLN A 6 18.86 7.20 -17.08
C GLN A 6 18.13 6.10 -17.88
N GLN A 7 16.83 6.20 -18.17
CA GLN A 7 16.10 5.12 -18.87
C GLN A 7 14.98 5.60 -19.81
N ALA A 8 15.20 5.48 -21.12
CA ALA A 8 14.25 5.85 -22.17
C ALA A 8 13.02 4.92 -22.33
N ARG A 9 12.84 3.89 -21.49
CA ARG A 9 11.85 2.82 -21.75
C ARG A 9 11.09 2.25 -20.54
N VAL A 10 11.30 2.74 -19.32
CA VAL A 10 10.66 2.17 -18.12
C VAL A 10 9.74 3.20 -17.45
N ARG A 11 8.55 2.79 -17.04
CA ARG A 11 7.66 3.63 -16.22
C ARG A 11 8.31 3.86 -14.86
N LEU A 12 8.48 5.13 -14.51
CA LEU A 12 9.12 5.53 -13.26
C LEU A 12 8.25 5.20 -12.05
N SER A 13 8.87 4.63 -11.03
CA SER A 13 8.27 4.43 -9.72
C SER A 13 9.30 4.79 -8.65
N SER A 14 8.86 5.51 -7.62
CA SER A 14 9.61 5.79 -6.40
C SER A 14 8.89 5.21 -5.18
N PHE A 15 9.50 5.30 -4.00
CA PHE A 15 8.84 5.11 -2.70
C PHE A 15 9.11 6.37 -1.88
N ALA A 16 8.25 7.38 -2.04
CA ALA A 16 8.40 8.68 -1.40
C ALA A 16 7.73 8.73 -0.02
N ARG A 17 8.48 9.21 0.98
CA ARG A 17 7.97 9.41 2.36
C ARG A 17 7.30 10.78 2.56
N SER A 18 7.76 11.80 1.83
CA SER A 18 7.27 13.17 1.95
C SER A 18 6.61 13.61 0.65
N ALA A 19 5.62 14.50 0.74
CA ALA A 19 4.94 15.05 -0.40
C ALA A 19 4.53 16.51 -0.18
N THR A 20 4.28 17.22 -1.27
CA THR A 20 3.63 18.52 -1.33
C THR A 20 2.69 18.54 -2.54
N VAL A 21 1.97 19.63 -2.76
CA VAL A 21 1.10 19.81 -3.94
C VAL A 21 1.90 19.56 -5.22
N GLY A 22 1.40 18.69 -6.09
CA GLY A 22 2.08 18.26 -7.32
C GLY A 22 2.93 16.99 -7.16
N GLY A 23 3.26 16.60 -5.92
CA GLY A 23 4.05 15.39 -5.63
C GLY A 23 3.41 14.10 -6.15
N GLN A 24 2.09 14.05 -6.29
CA GLN A 24 1.35 12.89 -6.79
C GLN A 24 1.74 12.47 -8.21
N GLN A 25 2.39 13.35 -8.98
CA GLN A 25 2.92 13.05 -10.32
C GLN A 25 4.11 12.08 -10.28
N PHE A 26 4.67 11.82 -9.10
CA PHE A 26 5.83 10.97 -8.87
C PHE A 26 5.51 9.82 -7.91
N PRO A 27 4.57 8.93 -8.26
CA PRO A 27 4.26 7.79 -7.41
C PRO A 27 5.47 6.86 -7.25
N VAL A 28 5.52 6.02 -6.23
CA VAL A 28 4.50 5.73 -5.21
C VAL A 28 4.88 6.41 -3.90
N HIS A 29 3.89 6.72 -3.06
CA HIS A 29 4.12 7.23 -1.72
C HIS A 29 3.86 6.15 -0.67
N TRP A 30 4.60 6.19 0.43
CA TRP A 30 4.50 5.23 1.51
C TRP A 30 4.23 5.92 2.85
N GLY A 31 3.41 5.27 3.68
CA GLY A 31 2.79 5.83 4.88
C GLY A 31 3.70 6.17 6.07
N GLY A 32 5.00 5.89 6.02
CA GLY A 32 5.90 6.17 7.13
C GLY A 32 6.12 4.99 8.08
N ASP A 33 7.01 5.23 9.06
CA ASP A 33 7.44 4.27 10.06
C ASP A 33 6.31 4.02 11.06
N CYS A 34 5.69 2.84 11.03
CA CYS A 34 4.55 2.48 11.86
C CYS A 34 4.89 1.38 12.88
N THR A 35 4.25 1.39 14.05
CA THR A 35 4.43 0.31 15.04
C THR A 35 3.66 -0.96 14.62
N ALA A 36 4.08 -2.11 15.11
CA ALA A 36 3.46 -3.40 14.81
C ALA A 36 2.29 -3.70 15.78
N GLU A 37 1.27 -2.83 15.74
CA GLU A 37 0.03 -2.96 16.52
C GLU A 37 -1.21 -2.77 15.65
N TYR A 38 -2.35 -3.36 16.06
CA TYR A 38 -3.61 -3.18 15.34
C TYR A 38 -4.07 -1.71 15.27
N VAL A 39 -3.80 -0.93 16.32
CA VAL A 39 -4.11 0.51 16.34
C VAL A 39 -3.34 1.20 15.21
N SER A 40 -2.02 0.99 15.16
CA SER A 40 -1.13 1.50 14.10
C SER A 40 -1.54 1.07 12.68
N MET A 41 -2.00 -0.17 12.50
CA MET A 41 -2.57 -0.63 11.23
C MET A 41 -3.81 0.18 10.85
N ALA A 42 -4.70 0.48 11.80
CA ALA A 42 -5.88 1.30 11.57
C ALA A 42 -5.51 2.76 11.29
N GLU A 43 -4.49 3.32 11.94
CA GLU A 43 -4.02 4.68 11.66
C GLU A 43 -3.40 4.77 10.26
N SER A 44 -2.64 3.74 9.87
CA SER A 44 -2.08 3.60 8.53
C SER A 44 -3.19 3.59 7.47
N LEU A 45 -4.29 2.86 7.70
CA LEU A 45 -5.46 2.88 6.80
C LEU A 45 -6.08 4.28 6.72
N ARG A 46 -6.31 4.95 7.85
CA ARG A 46 -6.83 6.34 7.86
C ARG A 46 -5.91 7.29 7.10
N ALA A 47 -4.60 7.17 7.28
CA ALA A 47 -3.61 7.95 6.55
C ALA A 47 -3.69 7.69 5.04
N GLY A 48 -3.76 6.43 4.61
CA GLY A 48 -3.87 6.06 3.20
C GLY A 48 -5.14 6.61 2.54
N LEU A 49 -6.28 6.55 3.24
CA LEU A 49 -7.54 7.11 2.76
C LEU A 49 -7.49 8.64 2.64
N SER A 50 -6.99 9.32 3.68
CA SER A 50 -6.78 10.78 3.66
C SER A 50 -5.82 11.21 2.55
N PHE A 51 -4.77 10.43 2.31
CA PHE A 51 -3.80 10.70 1.25
C PHE A 51 -4.42 10.53 -0.15
N GLY A 52 -5.26 9.51 -0.34
CA GLY A 52 -6.06 9.32 -1.55
C GLY A 52 -7.02 10.49 -1.81
N LEU A 53 -7.75 10.92 -0.78
CA LEU A 53 -8.62 12.11 -0.83
C LEU A 53 -7.85 13.42 -1.12
N SER A 54 -6.54 13.44 -0.87
CA SER A 54 -5.65 14.57 -1.16
C SER A 54 -5.07 14.53 -2.59
N GLY A 55 -5.59 13.67 -3.47
CA GLY A 55 -5.22 13.61 -4.89
C GLY A 55 -4.08 12.65 -5.23
N PHE A 56 -3.65 11.79 -4.29
CA PHE A 56 -2.59 10.83 -4.53
C PHE A 56 -3.15 9.46 -4.94
N GLY A 57 -2.91 9.07 -6.19
CA GLY A 57 -3.52 7.87 -6.78
C GLY A 57 -3.05 6.54 -6.18
N TYR A 58 -1.86 6.50 -5.59
CA TYR A 58 -1.15 5.29 -5.17
C TYR A 58 -0.53 5.46 -3.79
N TRP A 59 -0.68 4.42 -2.97
CA TRP A 59 -0.19 4.39 -1.59
C TRP A 59 0.29 2.98 -1.19
N SER A 60 1.33 2.94 -0.36
CA SER A 60 1.90 1.74 0.25
C SER A 60 2.07 1.93 1.76
N HIS A 61 2.21 0.82 2.47
CA HIS A 61 2.55 0.76 3.90
C HIS A 61 3.43 -0.47 4.15
N ASP A 62 4.00 -0.54 5.35
CA ASP A 62 4.84 -1.67 5.77
C ASP A 62 4.00 -2.75 6.42
N ILE A 63 3.90 -3.88 5.73
CA ILE A 63 3.12 -5.03 6.19
C ILE A 63 3.74 -5.58 7.47
N GLY A 64 2.93 -5.62 8.53
CA GLY A 64 3.34 -6.09 9.86
C GLY A 64 4.10 -5.04 10.67
N GLY A 65 3.97 -3.75 10.34
CA GLY A 65 4.64 -2.65 11.00
C GLY A 65 6.12 -2.51 10.59
N PHE A 66 6.66 -1.30 10.73
CA PHE A 66 8.07 -1.01 10.56
C PHE A 66 8.87 -1.37 11.82
N GLU A 67 8.39 -0.93 12.99
CA GLU A 67 9.06 -1.19 14.27
C GLU A 67 9.10 -2.69 14.62
N ASP A 68 9.95 -3.02 15.59
CA ASP A 68 10.17 -4.40 16.04
C ASP A 68 8.95 -4.98 16.77
N GLY A 69 8.87 -6.31 16.80
CA GLY A 69 7.83 -7.06 17.50
C GLY A 69 6.49 -7.07 16.75
N CYS A 70 6.27 -8.08 15.89
CA CYS A 70 4.97 -8.29 15.25
C CYS A 70 4.44 -9.66 15.62
N GLU A 71 3.24 -9.72 16.18
CA GLU A 71 2.58 -11.00 16.48
C GLU A 71 2.17 -11.71 15.18
N PRO A 72 2.31 -13.05 15.08
CA PRO A 72 1.95 -13.80 13.87
C PRO A 72 0.52 -13.55 13.38
N ASP A 73 -0.43 -13.31 14.28
CA ASP A 73 -1.80 -12.96 13.92
C ASP A 73 -1.90 -11.60 13.23
N LEU A 74 -1.31 -10.57 13.83
CA LEU A 74 -1.25 -9.24 13.23
C LEU A 74 -0.53 -9.27 11.88
N TYR A 75 0.59 -9.98 11.77
CA TYR A 75 1.31 -10.16 10.50
C TYR A 75 0.38 -10.68 9.41
N ARG A 76 -0.38 -11.75 9.68
CA ARG A 76 -1.34 -12.31 8.72
C ARG A 76 -2.45 -11.32 8.37
N ARG A 77 -3.00 -10.59 9.33
CA ARG A 77 -4.05 -9.58 9.04
C ARG A 77 -3.52 -8.42 8.22
N TRP A 78 -2.33 -7.94 8.54
CA TRP A 78 -1.69 -6.87 7.80
C TRP A 78 -1.27 -7.34 6.40
N THR A 79 -0.88 -8.60 6.21
CA THR A 79 -0.63 -9.19 4.89
C THR A 79 -1.86 -9.12 4.00
N GLN A 80 -3.04 -9.44 4.54
CA GLN A 80 -4.32 -9.36 3.81
C GLN A 80 -4.57 -7.93 3.34
N PHE A 81 -4.45 -6.96 4.26
CA PHE A 81 -4.61 -5.53 3.97
C PHE A 81 -3.58 -5.03 2.94
N GLY A 82 -2.30 -5.34 3.14
CA GLY A 82 -1.21 -4.87 2.29
C GLY A 82 -1.25 -5.42 0.88
N LEU A 83 -1.64 -6.68 0.71
CA LEU A 83 -1.79 -7.29 -0.61
C LEU A 83 -3.08 -6.89 -1.33
N LEU A 84 -4.05 -6.28 -0.61
CA LEU A 84 -5.22 -5.62 -1.20
C LEU A 84 -5.05 -4.10 -1.34
N SER A 85 -3.88 -3.56 -0.99
CA SER A 85 -3.50 -2.16 -1.26
C SER A 85 -2.86 -2.01 -2.64
N SER A 86 -2.72 -0.78 -3.16
CA SER A 86 -2.15 -0.54 -4.50
C SER A 86 -0.74 -1.13 -4.65
N HIS A 87 0.14 -0.80 -3.71
CA HIS A 87 1.52 -1.29 -3.62
C HIS A 87 1.71 -1.99 -2.27
N SER A 88 2.55 -3.02 -2.26
CA SER A 88 2.69 -3.94 -1.13
C SER A 88 4.16 -4.12 -0.83
N ARG A 89 4.57 -3.91 0.42
CA ARG A 89 5.97 -3.99 0.85
C ARG A 89 6.07 -4.68 2.22
N TYR A 90 7.03 -5.59 2.34
CA TYR A 90 7.52 -6.10 3.62
C TYR A 90 8.80 -5.36 3.96
N HIS A 91 8.82 -4.62 5.07
CA HIS A 91 9.96 -3.82 5.50
C HIS A 91 9.93 -3.61 7.03
N GLY A 92 11.09 -3.53 7.68
CA GLY A 92 11.20 -3.37 9.13
C GLY A 92 12.52 -2.75 9.59
N SER A 93 12.54 -2.25 10.83
CA SER A 93 13.59 -1.43 11.45
C SER A 93 14.82 -2.23 11.92
N GLY A 94 14.62 -3.46 12.42
CA GLY A 94 15.71 -4.32 12.88
C GLY A 94 15.56 -5.81 12.54
N MET A 95 14.40 -6.23 12.01
CA MET A 95 14.11 -7.63 11.71
C MET A 95 13.55 -7.84 10.31
N TYR A 96 13.91 -8.96 9.69
CA TYR A 96 13.31 -9.39 8.42
C TYR A 96 11.81 -9.66 8.61
N LYS A 97 10.99 -9.19 7.67
CA LYS A 97 9.53 -9.41 7.65
C LYS A 97 9.12 -10.57 6.74
N VAL A 98 9.98 -11.57 6.60
CA VAL A 98 9.73 -12.76 5.77
C VAL A 98 8.74 -13.71 6.47
N PRO A 99 7.77 -14.31 5.76
CA PRO A 99 6.62 -14.95 6.39
C PRO A 99 6.96 -16.19 7.20
N TRP A 100 8.04 -16.91 6.89
CA TRP A 100 8.43 -18.11 7.63
C TRP A 100 8.92 -17.82 9.06
N LEU A 101 9.25 -16.57 9.39
CA LEU A 101 9.52 -16.16 10.78
C LEU A 101 8.25 -16.08 11.63
N TYR A 102 7.08 -16.08 11.00
CA TYR A 102 5.76 -15.97 11.65
C TYR A 102 4.95 -17.28 11.55
N GLY A 103 5.60 -18.38 11.18
CA GLY A 103 5.01 -19.72 11.11
C GLY A 103 4.36 -20.07 9.77
N GLN A 104 3.99 -21.34 9.63
CA GLN A 104 3.47 -21.90 8.37
C GLN A 104 2.19 -21.21 7.90
N GLU A 105 1.29 -20.85 8.82
CA GLU A 105 0.07 -20.12 8.49
C GLU A 105 0.35 -18.75 7.84
N ALA A 106 1.42 -18.07 8.25
CA ALA A 106 1.81 -16.79 7.65
C ALA A 106 2.37 -16.97 6.23
N VAL A 107 3.10 -18.07 5.99
CA VAL A 107 3.56 -18.46 4.65
C VAL A 107 2.37 -18.77 3.74
N ASP A 108 1.40 -19.54 4.23
CA ASP A 108 0.22 -19.93 3.47
C ASP A 108 -0.69 -18.73 3.19
N ASN A 109 -0.87 -17.84 4.18
CA ASN A 109 -1.61 -16.59 4.03
C ASN A 109 -0.95 -15.67 2.98
N THR A 110 0.36 -15.45 3.09
CA THR A 110 1.13 -14.65 2.11
C THR A 110 1.00 -15.22 0.71
N ARG A 111 1.11 -16.54 0.54
CA ARG A 111 0.96 -17.21 -0.76
C ARG A 111 -0.44 -17.01 -1.33
N LEU A 112 -1.48 -17.18 -0.51
CA LEU A 112 -2.87 -17.01 -0.91
C LEU A 112 -3.14 -15.60 -1.43
N TYR A 113 -2.81 -14.58 -0.65
CA TYR A 113 -3.10 -13.19 -1.01
C TYR A 113 -2.21 -12.66 -2.12
N THR A 114 -0.98 -13.17 -2.25
CA THR A 114 -0.12 -12.82 -3.39
C THR A 114 -0.71 -13.36 -4.69
N LYS A 115 -1.14 -14.64 -4.69
CA LYS A 115 -1.84 -15.23 -5.85
C LYS A 115 -3.16 -14.53 -6.13
N LEU A 116 -3.90 -14.10 -5.10
CA LEU A 116 -5.12 -13.32 -5.29
C LEU A 116 -4.83 -11.98 -5.96
N LYS A 117 -3.88 -11.20 -5.46
CA LYS A 117 -3.49 -9.91 -6.06
C LYS A 117 -3.08 -10.08 -7.52
N LEU A 118 -2.28 -11.10 -7.83
CA LEU A 118 -1.86 -11.41 -9.21
C LEU A 118 -3.05 -11.77 -10.11
N ARG A 119 -4.04 -12.52 -9.62
CA ARG A 119 -5.27 -12.82 -10.38
C ARG A 119 -6.13 -11.57 -10.61
N LEU A 120 -6.15 -10.64 -9.66
CA LEU A 120 -6.87 -9.36 -9.77
C LEU A 120 -6.13 -8.33 -10.63
N MET A 121 -4.94 -8.63 -11.14
CA MET A 121 -4.10 -7.64 -11.81
C MET A 121 -4.74 -6.97 -13.03
N PRO A 122 -5.56 -7.65 -13.87
CA PRO A 122 -6.30 -6.96 -14.93
C PRO A 122 -7.21 -5.84 -14.40
N TYR A 123 -7.95 -6.11 -13.31
CA TYR A 123 -8.80 -5.12 -12.64
C TYR A 123 -7.97 -4.01 -11.97
N LEU A 124 -6.89 -4.38 -11.28
CA LEU A 124 -6.02 -3.41 -10.60
C LEU A 124 -5.31 -2.49 -11.60
N MET A 125 -4.94 -2.98 -12.78
CA MET A 125 -4.36 -2.17 -13.85
C MET A 125 -5.37 -1.19 -14.44
N GLN A 126 -6.63 -1.59 -14.57
CA GLN A 126 -7.70 -0.67 -14.97
C GLN A 126 -7.89 0.45 -13.93
N THR A 127 -7.97 0.08 -12.65
CA THR A 127 -8.12 1.04 -11.54
C THR A 127 -6.91 1.97 -11.42
N ALA A 128 -5.70 1.46 -11.64
CA ALA A 128 -4.48 2.28 -11.74
C ALA A 128 -4.55 3.27 -12.92
N SER A 129 -5.06 2.83 -14.08
CA SER A 129 -5.26 3.74 -15.22
C SER A 129 -6.27 4.85 -14.91
N GLU A 130 -7.34 4.55 -14.16
CA GLU A 130 -8.28 5.57 -13.69
C GLU A 130 -7.60 6.56 -12.75
N ALA A 131 -6.75 6.08 -11.83
CA ALA A 131 -5.97 6.95 -10.95
C ALA A 131 -5.07 7.90 -11.74
N TRP A 132 -4.45 7.42 -12.81
CA TRP A 132 -3.63 8.25 -13.69
C TRP A 132 -4.44 9.27 -14.51
N GLN A 133 -5.55 8.84 -15.09
CA GLN A 133 -6.32 9.68 -16.04
C GLN A 133 -7.26 10.67 -15.35
N LYS A 134 -7.86 10.24 -14.22
CA LYS A 134 -8.94 10.96 -13.54
C LYS A 134 -8.58 11.44 -12.14
N GLY A 135 -7.44 11.00 -11.60
CA GLY A 135 -7.02 11.32 -10.23
C GLY A 135 -7.80 10.57 -9.14
N LEU A 136 -8.59 9.55 -9.49
CA LEU A 136 -9.33 8.74 -8.52
C LEU A 136 -8.39 7.71 -7.85
N PRO A 137 -8.16 7.76 -6.54
CA PRO A 137 -7.23 6.85 -5.88
C PRO A 137 -7.65 5.39 -6.02
N MET A 138 -6.68 4.46 -6.01
CA MET A 138 -6.98 3.03 -6.02
C MET A 138 -7.60 2.58 -4.68
N LEU A 139 -7.13 3.14 -3.57
CA LEU A 139 -7.73 2.96 -2.24
C LEU A 139 -8.72 4.11 -2.02
N ARG A 140 -10.02 3.81 -2.10
CA ARG A 140 -11.09 4.82 -2.04
C ARG A 140 -11.77 4.78 -0.68
N ALA A 141 -11.95 5.95 -0.07
CA ALA A 141 -12.85 6.08 1.07
C ALA A 141 -14.28 5.83 0.61
N MET A 142 -15.11 5.22 1.45
CA MET A 142 -16.50 4.92 1.10
C MET A 142 -17.24 6.19 0.67
N VAL A 143 -17.05 7.30 1.39
CA VAL A 143 -17.61 8.62 1.05
C VAL A 143 -17.18 9.16 -0.32
N LEU A 144 -16.04 8.72 -0.87
CA LEU A 144 -15.61 9.11 -2.22
C LEU A 144 -16.38 8.34 -3.29
N GLU A 145 -16.64 7.05 -3.06
CA GLU A 145 -17.31 6.18 -4.03
C GLU A 145 -18.84 6.29 -3.94
N PHE A 146 -19.36 6.52 -2.74
CA PHE A 146 -20.80 6.54 -2.42
C PHE A 146 -21.19 7.88 -1.79
N GLN A 147 -21.11 8.96 -2.57
CA GLN A 147 -21.34 10.33 -2.08
C GLN A 147 -22.76 10.60 -1.57
N GLU A 148 -23.72 9.76 -1.95
CA GLU A 148 -25.13 9.89 -1.59
C GLU A 148 -25.54 8.97 -0.43
N ASP A 149 -24.63 8.12 0.08
CA ASP A 149 -24.90 7.28 1.25
C ASP A 149 -24.50 8.02 2.54
N GLU A 150 -25.43 8.14 3.48
CA GLU A 150 -25.25 8.87 4.75
C GLU A 150 -24.56 8.03 5.84
N ASN A 151 -24.40 6.71 5.64
CA ASN A 151 -23.76 5.78 6.60
C ASN A 151 -22.24 5.70 6.46
#